data_AF-A0A6C0IJR5-F1
#
_entry.id   AF-A0A6C0IJR5-F1
#
_cell.length_a   1.000
_cell.length_b   1.000
_cell.length_c   1.000
_cell.angle_alpha   90.00
_cell.angle_beta   90.00
_cell.angle_gamma   90.00
#
_symmetry.space_group_name_H-M   'P 1'
#
loop_
_entity.id
_entity.type
_entity.pdbx_description
1 polymer ?
#
loop_
_entity_poly.entity_id
_entity_poly.type
_entity_poly.pdbx_seq_one_letter_code
_entity_poly.pdbx_strand_id
1 'polypeptide(L)'
;MKYIIIGIIIIIFFLFYINNTIEPFDIEKPVDIEKPVDIEKPVDIEKRVDVENPSLDLLKSSIDITGTSLCSVYASQPTILNDKCGSLTEKNCNSTSCCGWLNGTSCVAGNANGPTFRTNKGKDIVVDSYYYMGTSNKAK
;
A
#
# COMPACT_ATOMS: atom_id res chain seq x y z
N MET A 1 -22.88 38.72 -19.58
CA MET A 1 -23.51 37.83 -20.58
C MET A 1 -22.48 37.01 -21.37
N LYS A 2 -21.49 37.63 -22.04
CA LYS A 2 -20.49 36.92 -22.87
C LYS A 2 -19.67 35.84 -22.13
N TYR A 3 -19.25 36.09 -20.89
CA TYR A 3 -18.46 35.14 -20.08
C TYR A 3 -19.26 33.93 -19.58
N ILE A 4 -20.58 34.10 -19.40
CA ILE A 4 -21.47 33.00 -19.00
C ILE A 4 -21.59 31.99 -20.15
N ILE A 5 -21.71 32.49 -21.38
CA ILE A 5 -21.77 31.66 -22.59
C ILE A 5 -20.44 30.92 -22.80
N ILE A 6 -19.30 31.59 -22.61
CA ILE A 6 -17.96 30.97 -22.70
C ILE A 6 -17.79 29.88 -21.64
N GLY A 7 -18.24 30.12 -20.40
CA GLY A 7 -18.18 29.13 -19.32
C GLY A 7 -18.98 27.86 -19.62
N ILE A 8 -20.19 28.01 -20.18
CA ILE A 8 -21.03 26.87 -20.57
C ILE A 8 -20.37 26.03 -21.66
N ILE A 9 -19.73 26.67 -22.64
CA ILE A 9 -19.03 25.97 -23.74
C ILE A 9 -17.85 25.14 -23.20
N ILE A 10 -17.07 25.70 -22.27
CA ILE A 10 -15.93 25.00 -21.65
C ILE A 10 -16.41 23.77 -20.85
N ILE A 11 -17.50 23.91 -20.10
CA ILE A 11 -18.08 22.82 -19.30
C ILE A 11 -18.55 21.68 -20.22
N ILE A 12 -19.25 22.00 -21.32
CA ILE A 12 -19.72 20.99 -22.29
C ILE A 12 -18.53 20.27 -22.94
N PHE A 13 -17.47 21.00 -23.30
CA PHE A 13 -16.28 20.41 -23.90
C PHE A 13 -15.54 19.49 -22.92
N PHE A 14 -15.48 19.87 -21.64
CA PHE A 14 -14.88 19.05 -20.59
C PHE A 14 -15.67 17.75 -20.36
N LEU A 15 -17.00 17.83 -20.30
CA LEU A 15 -17.85 16.64 -20.17
C LEU A 15 -17.72 15.69 -21.37
N PHE A 16 -17.61 16.24 -22.59
CA PHE A 16 -17.38 15.45 -23.79
C PHE A 16 -15.99 14.77 -23.78
N TYR A 17 -14.97 15.43 -23.23
CA TYR A 17 -13.62 14.88 -23.10
C TYR A 17 -13.56 13.68 -22.13
N ILE A 18 -14.21 13.79 -20.96
CA ILE A 18 -14.26 12.69 -19.97
C ILE A 18 -14.97 11.45 -20.54
N ASN A 19 -16.04 11.62 -21.32
CA ASN A 19 -16.74 10.49 -21.93
C ASN A 19 -15.92 9.73 -22.98
N ASN A 20 -14.94 10.37 -23.62
CA ASN A 20 -14.15 9.76 -24.71
C ASN A 20 -12.89 9.01 -24.23
N THR A 21 -12.57 9.00 -22.93
CA THR A 21 -11.31 8.43 -22.40
C THR A 21 -11.50 7.11 -21.62
N ILE A 22 -12.66 6.49 -21.70
CA ILE A 22 -12.91 5.18 -21.09
C ILE A 22 -12.63 4.10 -22.14
N GLU A 23 -11.36 3.71 -22.29
CA GLU A 23 -11.01 2.44 -22.92
C GLU A 23 -11.23 1.29 -21.91
N PRO A 24 -11.81 0.14 -22.31
CA PRO A 24 -11.91 -1.03 -21.44
C PRO A 24 -10.52 -1.61 -21.21
N PHE A 25 -10.13 -1.73 -19.94
CA PHE A 25 -8.91 -2.44 -19.54
C PHE A 25 -9.16 -3.95 -19.68
N ASP A 26 -8.73 -4.54 -20.79
CA ASP A 26 -8.77 -5.98 -21.00
C ASP A 26 -7.76 -6.68 -20.06
N ILE A 27 -8.29 -7.44 -19.09
CA ILE A 27 -7.50 -8.30 -18.22
C ILE A 27 -7.13 -9.54 -19.02
N GLU A 28 -5.92 -9.57 -19.57
CA GLU A 28 -5.32 -10.80 -20.09
C GLU A 28 -5.17 -11.85 -18.99
N LYS A 29 -5.42 -13.10 -19.40
CA LYS A 29 -5.46 -14.34 -18.62
C LYS A 29 -4.15 -14.66 -17.89
N PRO A 30 -4.20 -15.51 -16.84
CA PRO A 30 -3.11 -15.70 -15.89
C PRO A 30 -1.88 -16.39 -16.52
N VAL A 31 -0.70 -15.89 -16.14
CA VAL A 31 0.58 -16.56 -16.35
C VAL A 31 0.70 -17.72 -15.38
N ASP A 32 0.78 -18.94 -15.92
CA ASP A 32 1.19 -20.13 -15.20
C ASP A 32 2.64 -19.96 -14.73
N ILE A 33 2.85 -19.92 -13.41
CA ILE A 33 4.20 -19.95 -12.82
C ILE A 33 4.40 -21.33 -12.21
N GLU A 34 5.26 -22.10 -12.86
CA GLU A 34 5.81 -23.36 -12.39
C GLU A 34 6.56 -23.21 -11.04
N LYS A 35 6.68 -24.37 -10.41
CA LYS A 35 7.22 -24.70 -9.08
C LYS A 35 8.64 -24.16 -8.74
N PRO A 36 9.03 -24.23 -7.45
CA PRO A 36 9.95 -23.30 -6.80
C PRO A 36 11.42 -23.62 -7.08
N VAL A 37 12.28 -22.59 -7.06
CA VAL A 37 13.73 -22.74 -7.04
C VAL A 37 14.27 -22.15 -5.74
N ASP A 38 15.17 -22.93 -5.14
CA ASP A 38 15.62 -22.91 -3.77
C ASP A 38 16.39 -21.65 -3.33
N ILE A 39 16.27 -21.39 -2.03
CA ILE A 39 16.98 -20.38 -1.27
C ILE A 39 18.42 -20.86 -1.04
N GLU A 40 19.40 -20.12 -1.56
CA GLU A 40 20.74 -20.06 -0.97
C GLU A 40 21.03 -18.65 -0.44
N LYS A 41 21.17 -18.54 0.88
CA LYS A 41 21.89 -17.46 1.61
C LYS A 41 23.40 -17.79 1.58
N PRO A 42 24.30 -16.89 2.03
CA PRO A 42 24.25 -15.43 2.22
C PRO A 42 25.43 -14.72 1.51
N VAL A 43 25.38 -13.40 1.29
CA VAL A 43 26.61 -12.63 1.03
C VAL A 43 26.60 -11.36 1.88
N ASP A 44 27.49 -11.34 2.87
CA ASP A 44 27.91 -10.17 3.63
C ASP A 44 28.74 -9.25 2.74
N ILE A 45 28.38 -7.97 2.62
CA ILE A 45 29.34 -6.92 2.22
C ILE A 45 29.08 -5.67 3.08
N GLU A 46 29.82 -5.58 4.19
CA GLU A 46 30.26 -4.29 4.73
C GLU A 46 31.21 -3.64 3.71
N LYS A 47 30.84 -2.49 3.14
CA LYS A 47 31.69 -1.27 3.10
C LYS A 47 31.07 -0.13 2.27
N ARG A 48 30.91 1.00 2.96
CA ARG A 48 31.15 2.40 2.55
C ARG A 48 30.64 2.90 1.18
N VAL A 49 29.60 3.75 1.28
CA VAL A 49 29.47 5.13 0.75
C VAL A 49 30.78 5.66 0.11
N ASP A 50 30.84 6.29 -1.07
CA ASP A 50 30.13 7.49 -1.50
C ASP A 50 30.13 7.63 -3.04
N VAL A 51 29.00 7.99 -3.67
CA VAL A 51 28.94 8.90 -4.83
C VAL A 51 27.60 9.66 -4.80
N GLU A 52 27.70 10.98 -4.83
CA GLU A 52 26.65 11.99 -4.76
C GLU A 52 25.48 11.78 -5.74
N ASN A 53 24.26 11.74 -5.22
CA ASN A 53 23.14 12.42 -5.84
C ASN A 53 22.34 13.17 -4.76
N PRO A 54 22.58 14.47 -4.53
CA PRO A 54 22.04 15.26 -3.42
C PRO A 54 20.51 15.50 -3.44
N SER A 55 19.75 14.76 -4.25
CA SER A 55 18.33 15.01 -4.51
C SER A 55 17.37 13.92 -4.02
N LEU A 56 17.86 12.76 -3.57
CA LEU A 56 17.00 11.64 -3.16
C LEU A 56 16.77 11.52 -1.65
N ASP A 57 17.63 12.14 -0.82
CA ASP A 57 17.49 12.11 0.65
C ASP A 57 16.57 13.20 1.20
N LEU A 58 16.33 14.28 0.44
CA LEU A 58 15.45 15.36 0.88
C LEU A 58 13.95 15.05 0.68
N LEU A 59 13.60 14.12 -0.23
CA LEU A 59 12.20 13.69 -0.39
C LEU A 59 11.78 12.67 0.67
N LYS A 60 12.75 11.97 1.28
CA LYS A 60 12.53 11.02 2.37
C LYS A 60 12.31 11.72 3.72
N SER A 61 12.68 12.99 3.81
CA SER A 61 12.58 13.79 5.03
C SER A 61 11.28 14.61 5.15
N SER A 62 10.51 14.79 4.06
CA SER A 62 9.25 15.57 4.09
C SER A 62 8.01 14.74 3.81
N ILE A 63 8.15 13.46 3.49
CA ILE A 63 7.05 12.51 3.40
C ILE A 63 7.28 11.48 4.48
N ASP A 64 7.06 11.94 5.70
CA ASP A 64 6.75 11.08 6.82
C ASP A 64 5.39 10.40 6.56
N ILE A 65 5.36 9.45 5.61
CA ILE A 65 4.41 8.33 5.66
C ILE A 65 4.97 7.36 6.72
N THR A 66 5.33 7.85 7.91
CA THR A 66 5.17 6.99 9.07
C THR A 66 3.69 6.69 9.15
N GLY A 67 3.38 5.46 9.51
CA GLY A 67 2.03 4.93 9.49
C GLY A 67 0.96 5.75 10.20
N THR A 68 1.32 6.77 10.96
CA THR A 68 0.40 7.65 11.69
C THR A 68 -0.52 8.45 10.75
N SER A 69 0.00 8.94 9.62
CA SER A 69 -0.75 9.76 8.67
C SER A 69 -1.82 8.97 7.91
N LEU A 70 -1.51 7.75 7.46
CA LEU A 70 -2.47 6.94 6.70
C LEU A 70 -3.63 6.42 7.58
N CYS A 71 -3.37 6.16 8.87
CA CYS A 71 -4.39 5.65 9.78
C CYS A 71 -5.54 6.64 9.97
N SER A 72 -5.24 7.93 10.07
CA SER A 72 -6.25 8.97 10.26
C SER A 72 -6.96 9.33 8.97
N VAL A 73 -6.22 9.42 7.85
CA VAL A 73 -6.78 9.75 6.52
C VAL A 73 -7.77 8.71 6.04
N TYR A 74 -7.47 7.42 6.25
CA TYR A 74 -8.31 6.31 5.78
C TYR A 74 -9.08 5.62 6.90
N ALA A 75 -9.21 6.24 8.09
CA ALA A 75 -9.94 5.67 9.24
C ALA A 75 -11.37 5.24 8.88
N SER A 76 -12.06 6.02 8.04
CA SER A 76 -13.42 5.73 7.58
C SER A 76 -13.49 4.85 6.33
N GLN A 77 -12.34 4.45 5.77
CA GLN A 77 -12.24 3.72 4.50
C GLN A 77 -11.37 2.48 4.70
N PRO A 78 -11.87 1.45 5.40
CA PRO A 78 -11.05 0.34 5.86
C PRO A 78 -10.46 -0.49 4.70
N THR A 79 -11.16 -0.59 3.56
CA THR A 79 -10.64 -1.28 2.36
C THR A 79 -9.40 -0.57 1.81
N ILE A 80 -9.49 0.74 1.61
CA ILE A 80 -8.37 1.55 1.12
C ILE A 80 -7.23 1.54 2.14
N LEU A 81 -7.56 1.63 3.44
CA LEU A 81 -6.58 1.51 4.52
C LEU A 81 -5.81 0.18 4.44
N ASN A 82 -6.52 -0.93 4.25
CA ASN A 82 -5.91 -2.25 4.12
C ASN A 82 -5.00 -2.35 2.90
N ASP A 83 -5.39 -1.77 1.77
CA ASP A 83 -4.56 -1.74 0.57
C ASP A 83 -3.28 -0.92 0.79
N LYS A 84 -3.37 0.19 1.53
CA LYS A 84 -2.20 0.98 1.93
C LYS A 84 -1.31 0.23 2.91
N CYS A 85 -1.87 -0.42 3.94
CA CYS A 85 -1.12 -1.30 4.83
C CYS A 85 -0.39 -2.39 4.04
N GLY A 86 -1.07 -3.06 3.10
CA GLY A 86 -0.48 -4.12 2.27
C GLY A 86 0.63 -3.65 1.33
N SER A 87 0.79 -2.35 1.15
CA SER A 87 1.88 -1.74 0.37
C SER A 87 3.11 -1.40 1.24
N LEU A 88 3.03 -1.57 2.56
CA LEU A 88 4.12 -1.27 3.49
C LEU A 88 5.13 -2.42 3.59
N THR A 89 6.40 -2.07 3.83
CA THR A 89 7.43 -3.01 4.25
C THR A 89 7.18 -3.47 5.68
N GLU A 90 7.78 -4.59 6.10
CA GLU A 90 7.69 -5.08 7.48
C GLU A 90 8.04 -4.02 8.53
N LYS A 91 9.15 -3.31 8.34
CA LYS A 91 9.60 -2.24 9.24
C LYS A 91 8.54 -1.14 9.38
N ASN A 92 7.97 -0.71 8.27
CA ASN A 92 6.97 0.35 8.27
C ASN A 92 5.64 -0.14 8.84
N CYS A 93 5.24 -1.38 8.52
CA CYS A 93 4.05 -2.02 9.08
C CYS A 93 4.11 -2.10 10.61
N ASN A 94 5.24 -2.57 11.15
CA ASN A 94 5.45 -2.70 12.60
C ASN A 94 5.50 -1.35 13.33
N SER A 95 5.81 -0.27 12.61
CA SER A 95 5.76 1.11 13.13
C SER A 95 4.42 1.81 12.94
N THR A 96 3.45 1.17 12.26
CA THR A 96 2.15 1.75 11.91
C THR A 96 1.07 1.26 12.86
N SER A 97 0.44 2.16 13.62
CA SER A 97 -0.51 1.80 14.68
C SER A 97 -1.87 1.25 14.21
N CYS A 98 -2.18 1.26 12.91
CA CYS A 98 -3.41 0.67 12.36
C CYS A 98 -3.13 -0.46 11.37
N CYS A 99 -1.89 -0.91 11.27
CA CYS A 99 -1.52 -2.06 10.47
C CYS A 99 -0.87 -3.13 11.36
N GLY A 100 -0.98 -4.39 10.95
CA GLY A 100 -0.36 -5.53 11.62
C GLY A 100 0.36 -6.42 10.62
N TRP A 101 1.56 -6.86 10.99
CA TRP A 101 2.37 -7.78 10.18
C TRP A 101 2.02 -9.22 10.55
N LEU A 102 1.50 -9.98 9.59
CA LEU A 102 1.00 -11.34 9.76
C LEU A 102 2.00 -12.36 9.25
N ASN A 103 2.24 -13.40 10.06
CA ASN A 103 3.02 -14.59 9.73
C ASN A 103 4.37 -14.31 9.05
N GLY A 104 5.00 -13.17 9.33
CA GLY A 104 6.27 -12.81 8.71
C GLY A 104 6.20 -12.40 7.23
N THR A 105 5.01 -12.29 6.62
CA THR A 105 4.89 -12.18 5.15
C THR A 105 4.02 -11.04 4.65
N SER A 106 2.99 -10.63 5.40
CA SER A 106 2.00 -9.68 4.88
C SER A 106 1.59 -8.64 5.90
N CYS A 107 1.39 -7.40 5.45
CA CYS A 107 0.84 -6.33 6.28
C CYS A 107 -0.63 -6.14 5.94
N VAL A 108 -1.50 -6.07 6.95
CA VAL A 108 -2.94 -5.80 6.78
C VAL A 108 -3.42 -4.74 7.76
N ALA A 109 -4.55 -4.12 7.49
CA ALA A 109 -5.17 -3.23 8.45
C ALA A 109 -5.64 -4.02 9.68
N GLY A 110 -5.37 -3.51 10.88
CA GLY A 110 -5.69 -4.21 12.12
C GLY A 110 -5.29 -3.43 13.37
N ASN A 111 -5.63 -4.01 14.52
CA ASN A 111 -5.28 -3.45 15.82
C ASN A 111 -4.79 -4.56 16.77
N ALA A 112 -4.69 -4.26 18.06
CA ALA A 112 -4.28 -5.21 19.10
C ALA A 112 -5.18 -6.46 19.24
N ASN A 113 -6.33 -6.51 18.57
CA ASN A 113 -7.18 -7.71 18.51
C ASN A 113 -6.96 -8.54 17.24
N GLY A 114 -6.14 -8.06 16.32
CA GLY A 114 -5.83 -8.72 15.05
C GLY A 114 -6.30 -7.94 13.82
N PRO A 115 -6.37 -8.61 12.66
CA PRO A 115 -6.80 -8.03 11.39
C PRO A 115 -8.23 -7.51 11.42
N THR A 116 -8.48 -6.37 10.77
CA THR A 116 -9.82 -5.82 10.55
C THR A 116 -10.66 -6.70 9.64
N PHE A 117 -10.02 -7.35 8.67
CA PHE A 117 -10.68 -8.21 7.68
C PHE A 117 -10.36 -9.68 7.91
N ARG A 118 -11.27 -10.56 7.47
CA ARG A 118 -11.05 -12.02 7.44
C ARG A 118 -10.43 -12.48 6.12
N THR A 119 -10.47 -11.62 5.10
CA THR A 119 -9.92 -11.87 3.77
C THR A 119 -9.07 -10.70 3.31
N ASN A 120 -8.03 -10.98 2.53
CA ASN A 120 -7.20 -9.98 1.88
C ASN A 120 -7.16 -10.29 0.38
N LYS A 121 -7.61 -9.35 -0.46
CA LYS A 121 -7.68 -9.53 -1.93
C LYS A 121 -8.38 -10.83 -2.36
N GLY A 122 -9.47 -11.18 -1.67
CA GLY A 122 -10.28 -12.38 -1.95
C GLY A 122 -9.72 -13.70 -1.40
N LYS A 123 -8.58 -13.69 -0.72
CA LYS A 123 -8.01 -14.86 -0.04
C LYS A 123 -8.24 -14.78 1.47
N ASP A 124 -8.63 -15.88 2.09
CA ASP A 124 -8.74 -15.96 3.55
C ASP A 124 -7.41 -15.66 4.23
N ILE A 125 -7.46 -14.81 5.26
CA ILE A 125 -6.31 -14.50 6.10
C ILE A 125 -6.21 -15.59 7.17
N VAL A 126 -5.24 -16.48 7.00
CA VAL A 126 -4.81 -17.40 8.05
C VAL A 126 -3.85 -16.66 8.96
N VAL A 127 -4.13 -16.59 10.26
CA VAL A 127 -3.25 -15.93 11.24
C VAL A 127 -2.74 -17.00 12.20
N ASP A 128 -1.45 -17.24 12.23
CA ASP A 128 -0.77 -18.02 13.27
C ASP A 128 -0.17 -17.08 14.32
N SER A 129 0.41 -15.97 13.83
CA SER A 129 0.97 -14.90 14.65
C SER A 129 0.89 -13.56 13.93
N TYR A 130 0.80 -12.49 14.71
CA TYR A 130 0.84 -11.13 14.19
C TYR A 130 1.63 -10.18 15.08
N TYR A 131 2.19 -9.14 14.48
CA TYR A 131 2.92 -8.08 15.15
C TYR A 131 2.13 -6.78 15.08
N TYR A 132 1.95 -6.13 16.22
CA TYR A 132 1.26 -4.86 16.36
C TYR A 132 2.06 -3.94 17.27
N MET A 133 2.46 -2.77 16.78
CA MET A 133 3.27 -1.78 17.52
C MET A 133 4.50 -2.42 18.19
N GLY A 134 5.20 -3.28 17.45
CA GLY A 134 6.40 -4.00 17.94
C GLY A 134 6.13 -5.16 18.91
N THR A 135 4.86 -5.49 19.20
CA THR A 135 4.48 -6.60 20.08
C THR A 135 3.98 -7.79 19.27
N SER A 136 4.48 -8.99 19.56
CA SER A 136 4.02 -10.24 18.93
C SER A 136 2.85 -10.87 19.68
N ASN A 137 1.83 -11.28 18.95
CA ASN A 137 0.62 -11.92 19.45
C ASN A 137 0.38 -13.21 18.67
N LYS A 138 -0.02 -14.27 19.38
CA LYS A 138 -0.46 -15.52 18.73
C LYS A 138 -1.95 -15.45 18.46
N ALA A 139 -2.39 -16.02 17.34
CA ALA A 139 -3.80 -16.25 17.13
C ALA A 139 -4.33 -17.18 18.24
N LYS A 140 -5.49 -16.82 18.80
CA LYS A 140 -6.13 -17.54 19.90
C LYS A 140 -7.05 -18.64 19.37
#